data_AF-A0A840SZI6-F1
#
_entry.id   AF-A0A840SZI6-F1
#
_cell.length_a   1.000
_cell.length_b   1.000
_cell.length_c   1.000
_cell.angle_alpha   90.00
_cell.angle_beta   90.00
_cell.angle_gamma   90.00
#
_symmetry.space_group_name_H-M   'P 1'
#
loop_
_entity.id
_entity.type
_entity.pdbx_description
1 polymer ?
#
loop_
_entity_poly.entity_id
_entity_poly.type
_entity_poly.pdbx_seq_one_letter_code
_entity_poly.pdbx_strand_id
1 'polypeptide(L)'
;MKRWVLALGITLGAAGSTAAQEACLRPVPPEEVKPPADDREFRDFLNQEYQAYLLAMQDYLNCLGREHESATKEVNQIMARWMLWFGDDAKIYSDSREPARP
;
A
#
# COMPACT_ATOMS: atom_id res chain seq x y z
N MET A 1 -17.73 -38.35 -46.57
CA MET A 1 -16.43 -37.94 -45.97
C MET A 1 -16.51 -36.46 -45.65
N LYS A 2 -16.62 -36.10 -44.37
CA LYS A 2 -17.01 -34.75 -43.93
C LYS A 2 -15.81 -34.11 -43.21
N ARG A 3 -15.16 -33.15 -43.87
CA ARG A 3 -14.07 -32.31 -43.32
C ARG A 3 -14.72 -31.20 -42.50
N TRP A 4 -14.51 -31.16 -41.18
CA TRP A 4 -14.78 -29.96 -40.37
C TRP A 4 -13.63 -29.69 -39.41
N VAL A 5 -12.86 -28.69 -39.85
CA VAL A 5 -11.97 -27.74 -39.19
C VAL A 5 -12.01 -27.70 -37.66
N LEU A 6 -10.80 -27.78 -37.08
CA LEU A 6 -10.44 -27.46 -35.69
C LEU A 6 -10.87 -26.03 -35.32
N ALA A 7 -11.63 -25.88 -34.25
CA ALA A 7 -11.79 -24.59 -33.57
C ALA A 7 -10.94 -24.62 -32.29
N LEU A 8 -9.78 -23.94 -32.39
CA LEU A 8 -8.91 -23.63 -31.26
C LEU A 8 -9.64 -22.62 -30.36
N GLY A 9 -10.21 -23.09 -29.25
CA GLY A 9 -10.81 -22.23 -28.25
C GLY A 9 -9.71 -21.57 -27.41
N ILE A 10 -9.26 -20.38 -27.81
CA ILE A 10 -8.41 -19.52 -27.00
C ILE A 10 -9.29 -18.99 -25.86
N THR A 11 -9.26 -19.66 -24.72
CA THR A 11 -9.78 -19.11 -23.47
C THR A 11 -8.72 -18.16 -22.92
N LEU A 12 -8.78 -16.90 -23.35
CA LEU A 12 -8.07 -15.81 -22.69
C LEU A 12 -8.70 -15.66 -21.30
N GLY A 13 -8.13 -16.34 -20.31
CA GLY A 13 -8.38 -16.08 -18.92
C GLY A 13 -8.00 -14.63 -18.65
N ALA A 14 -8.99 -13.79 -18.40
CA ALA A 14 -8.77 -12.48 -17.83
C ALA A 14 -8.13 -12.70 -16.46
N ALA A 15 -6.79 -12.64 -16.40
CA ALA A 15 -6.08 -12.46 -15.17
C ALA A 15 -6.42 -11.04 -14.69
N GLY A 16 -7.54 -10.92 -13.97
CA GLY A 16 -7.80 -9.75 -13.17
C GLY A 16 -6.69 -9.70 -12.14
N SER A 17 -5.74 -8.77 -12.32
CA SER A 17 -4.75 -8.45 -11.31
C SER A 17 -5.51 -7.98 -10.09
N THR A 18 -5.80 -8.88 -9.16
CA THR A 18 -6.04 -8.50 -7.78
C THR A 18 -4.71 -7.92 -7.32
N ALA A 19 -4.57 -6.61 -7.36
CA ALA A 19 -3.54 -5.94 -6.60
C ALA A 19 -3.82 -6.32 -5.15
N ALA A 20 -3.12 -7.33 -4.65
CA ALA A 20 -3.08 -7.59 -3.23
C ALA A 20 -2.52 -6.30 -2.63
N GLN A 21 -3.35 -5.56 -1.90
CA GLN A 21 -2.89 -4.43 -1.10
C GLN A 21 -1.81 -5.00 -0.20
N GLU A 22 -0.55 -4.67 -0.47
CA GLU A 22 0.53 -5.08 0.41
C GLU A 22 0.25 -4.38 1.74
N ALA A 23 -0.04 -5.15 2.78
CA ALA A 23 -0.19 -4.57 4.11
C ALA A 23 1.20 -4.06 4.53
N CYS A 24 1.46 -2.76 4.33
CA CYS A 24 2.71 -2.16 4.77
C CYS A 24 2.76 -2.18 6.30
N LEU A 25 3.45 -3.18 6.86
CA LEU A 25 3.57 -3.36 8.30
C LEU A 25 4.67 -2.44 8.82
N ARG A 26 4.30 -1.56 9.76
CA ARG A 26 5.29 -0.73 10.46
C ARG A 26 6.09 -1.61 11.42
N PRO A 27 7.43 -1.59 11.39
CA PRO A 27 8.24 -2.32 12.35
C PRO A 27 8.12 -1.72 13.75
N VAL A 28 8.33 -2.54 14.77
CA VAL A 28 8.34 -2.10 16.17
C VAL A 28 9.71 -1.46 16.48
N PRO A 29 9.76 -0.26 17.09
CA PRO A 29 11.02 0.36 17.49
C PRO A 29 11.79 -0.50 18.50
N PRO A 30 13.13 -0.47 18.50
CA PRO A 30 13.92 -1.10 19.55
C PRO A 30 13.67 -0.40 20.89
N GLU A 31 13.93 -1.12 21.99
CA GLU A 31 13.83 -0.57 23.33
C GLU A 31 14.82 0.59 23.56
N GLU A 32 14.38 1.62 24.30
CA GLU A 32 15.15 2.83 24.61
C GLU A 32 16.14 2.60 25.77
N VAL A 33 16.99 1.57 25.64
CA VAL A 33 17.99 1.22 26.64
C VAL A 33 19.33 1.85 26.30
N LYS A 34 19.93 2.58 27.26
CA LYS A 34 21.29 3.11 27.12
C LYS A 34 22.30 1.92 27.11
N PRO A 35 23.14 1.78 26.07
CA PRO A 35 24.10 0.68 26.03
C PRO A 35 25.13 0.79 27.17
N PRO A 36 25.39 -0.29 27.94
CA PRO A 36 26.39 -0.30 29.02
C PRO A 36 27.80 -0.07 28.46
N ALA A 37 28.71 0.49 29.26
CA ALA A 37 30.06 0.84 28.77
C ALA A 37 31.04 -0.35 28.78
N ASP A 38 30.80 -1.32 29.65
CA ASP A 38 31.68 -2.42 30.04
C ASP A 38 31.25 -3.79 29.49
N ASP A 39 30.10 -3.86 28.80
CA ASP A 39 29.59 -5.07 28.18
C ASP A 39 29.54 -4.91 26.66
N ARG A 40 30.59 -5.38 25.97
CA ARG A 40 30.70 -5.29 24.52
C ARG A 40 29.62 -6.12 23.81
N GLU A 41 29.34 -7.32 24.30
CA GLU A 41 28.42 -8.24 23.65
C GLU A 41 27.01 -7.67 23.63
N PHE A 42 26.54 -7.15 24.77
CA PHE A 42 25.23 -6.52 24.84
C PHE A 42 25.15 -5.22 24.02
N ARG A 43 26.25 -4.44 23.95
CA ARG A 43 26.31 -3.28 23.04
C ARG A 43 26.17 -3.67 21.57
N ASP A 44 26.84 -4.73 21.16
CA ASP A 44 26.79 -5.22 19.78
C ASP A 44 25.39 -5.79 19.45
N PHE A 45 24.73 -6.44 20.42
CA PHE A 45 23.33 -6.85 20.30
C PHE A 45 22.40 -5.63 20.12
N LEU A 46 22.47 -4.63 21.00
CA LEU A 46 21.66 -3.42 20.87
C LEU A 46 21.92 -2.73 19.51
N ASN A 47 23.17 -2.61 19.08
CA ASN A 47 23.49 -2.00 17.80
C ASN A 47 22.86 -2.74 16.61
N GLN A 48 22.79 -4.07 16.65
CA GLN A 48 22.12 -4.88 15.62
C GLN A 48 20.60 -4.64 15.59
N GLU A 49 19.94 -4.51 16.74
CA GLU A 49 18.49 -4.22 16.80
C GLU A 49 18.16 -2.88 16.14
N TYR A 50 18.96 -1.84 16.38
CA TYR A 50 18.80 -0.54 15.72
C TYR A 50 19.03 -0.64 14.21
N GLN A 51 20.05 -1.39 13.78
CA GLN A 51 20.30 -1.60 12.36
C GLN A 51 19.13 -2.33 11.68
N ALA A 52 18.63 -3.41 12.30
CA ALA A 52 17.51 -4.19 11.79
C ALA A 52 16.25 -3.33 11.67
N TYR A 53 15.95 -2.52 12.69
CA TYR A 53 14.81 -1.59 12.66
C TYR A 53 14.91 -0.58 11.53
N LEU A 54 16.09 0.03 11.31
CA LEU A 54 16.25 1.05 10.26
C LEU A 54 16.11 0.46 8.85
N LEU A 55 16.58 -0.78 8.64
CA LEU A 55 16.36 -1.49 7.37
C LEU A 55 14.89 -1.84 7.18
N ALA A 56 14.23 -2.39 8.20
CA ALA A 56 12.80 -2.69 8.15
C ALA A 56 11.96 -1.43 7.92
N MET A 57 12.38 -0.27 8.45
CA MET A 57 11.72 1.01 8.22
C MET A 57 11.87 1.47 6.77
N GLN A 58 13.03 1.26 6.15
CA GLN A 58 13.22 1.52 4.74
C GLN A 58 12.27 0.67 3.88
N ASP A 59 12.15 -0.63 4.19
CA ASP A 59 11.22 -1.52 3.49
C ASP A 59 9.77 -1.07 3.64
N TYR A 60 9.38 -0.68 4.86
CA TYR A 60 8.07 -0.13 5.15
C TYR A 60 7.78 1.15 4.34
N LEU A 61 8.72 2.09 4.29
CA LEU A 61 8.57 3.33 3.53
C LEU A 61 8.52 3.08 2.03
N ASN A 62 9.30 2.13 1.52
CA ASN A 62 9.25 1.72 0.11
C ASN A 62 7.89 1.11 -0.25
N CYS A 63 7.32 0.29 0.64
CA CYS A 63 5.96 -0.24 0.50
C CYS A 63 4.93 0.89 0.44
N LEU A 64 4.97 1.80 1.43
CA LEU A 64 4.05 2.95 1.46
C LEU A 64 4.16 3.83 0.22
N GLY A 65 5.37 4.00 -0.32
CA GLY A 65 5.58 4.74 -1.57
C GLY A 65 4.82 4.13 -2.75
N ARG A 66 4.85 2.80 -2.90
CA ARG A 66 4.11 2.07 -3.95
C ARG A 66 2.61 2.16 -3.75
N GLU A 67 2.14 1.96 -2.52
CA GLU A 67 0.71 2.08 -2.19
C GLU A 67 0.20 3.51 -2.43
N HIS A 68 0.98 4.53 -2.06
CA HIS A 68 0.65 5.93 -2.32
C HIS A 68 0.59 6.23 -3.82
N GLU A 69 1.55 5.76 -4.62
CA GLU A 69 1.54 5.93 -6.07
C GLU A 69 0.33 5.25 -6.71
N SER A 70 0.05 4.00 -6.32
CA SER A 70 -1.09 3.21 -6.79
C SER A 70 -2.42 3.89 -6.47
N ALA A 71 -2.63 4.28 -5.21
CA ALA A 71 -3.83 4.97 -4.76
C ALA A 71 -4.01 6.31 -5.46
N THR A 72 -2.93 7.09 -5.64
CA THR A 72 -2.98 8.36 -6.37
C THR A 72 -3.42 8.16 -7.82
N LYS A 73 -2.87 7.14 -8.50
CA LYS A 73 -3.25 6.80 -9.87
C LYS A 73 -4.73 6.41 -9.94
N GLU A 74 -5.20 5.57 -9.03
CA GLU A 74 -6.60 5.16 -8.98
C GLU A 74 -7.51 6.37 -8.75
N VAL A 75 -7.24 7.21 -7.74
CA VAL A 75 -8.03 8.41 -7.46
C VAL A 75 -8.11 9.32 -8.69
N ASN A 76 -6.99 9.56 -9.38
CA ASN A 76 -7.00 10.38 -10.60
C ASN A 76 -7.89 9.78 -11.70
N GLN A 77 -7.86 8.45 -11.88
CA GLN A 77 -8.72 7.77 -12.85
C GLN A 77 -10.21 7.85 -12.47
N ILE A 78 -10.53 7.67 -11.18
CA ILE A 78 -11.90 7.79 -10.68
C ILE A 78 -12.40 9.22 -10.82
N MET A 79 -11.61 10.22 -10.43
CA MET A 79 -11.95 11.64 -10.52
C MET A 79 -12.20 12.05 -11.98
N ALA A 80 -11.31 11.67 -12.91
CA ALA A 80 -11.50 11.96 -14.32
C ALA A 80 -12.81 11.35 -14.86
N ARG A 81 -13.12 10.11 -14.46
CA ARG A 81 -14.36 9.44 -14.86
C ARG A 81 -15.60 10.08 -14.25
N TRP A 82 -15.52 10.49 -12.99
CA TRP A 82 -16.61 11.17 -12.30
C TRP A 82 -16.93 12.51 -12.97
N MET A 83 -15.91 13.32 -13.27
CA MET A 83 -16.07 14.57 -14.02
C MET A 83 -16.64 14.33 -15.42
N LEU A 84 -16.16 13.32 -16.14
CA LEU A 84 -16.64 12.99 -17.49
C LEU A 84 -18.14 12.64 -17.52
N TRP A 85 -18.62 11.90 -16.52
CA TRP A 85 -19.99 11.38 -16.52
C TRP A 85 -21.01 12.31 -15.86
N PHE A 86 -20.58 13.10 -14.88
CA PHE A 86 -21.48 13.89 -14.04
C PHE A 86 -21.30 15.40 -14.21
N GLY A 87 -20.20 15.86 -14.84
CA GLY A 87 -19.97 17.29 -15.08
C GLY A 87 -20.13 18.11 -13.79
N ASP A 88 -21.08 19.04 -13.79
CA ASP A 88 -21.36 19.94 -12.66
C ASP A 88 -21.93 19.22 -11.43
N ASP A 89 -22.44 18.00 -11.57
CA ASP A 89 -22.93 17.20 -10.45
C ASP A 89 -21.77 16.51 -9.69
N ALA A 90 -20.55 16.51 -10.23
CA ALA A 90 -19.35 15.96 -9.60
C ALA A 90 -18.81 16.85 -8.47
N LYS A 91 -19.52 16.91 -7.34
CA LYS A 91 -19.19 17.76 -6.18
C LYS A 91 -19.01 16.95 -4.91
N ILE A 92 -17.93 17.22 -4.17
CA ILE A 92 -17.71 16.66 -2.83
C ILE A 92 -18.44 17.56 -1.82
N TYR A 93 -19.38 16.99 -1.08
CA TYR A 93 -20.01 17.66 0.06
C TYR A 93 -19.32 17.19 1.34
N SER A 94 -18.62 18.07 2.04
CA SER A 94 -18.17 17.83 3.41
C SER A 94 -19.08 18.61 4.36
N ASP A 95 -19.97 17.91 5.08
CA ASP A 95 -20.74 18.55 6.15
C ASP A 95 -19.81 18.78 7.34
N SER A 96 -19.33 20.00 7.53
CA SER A 96 -18.46 20.36 8.66
C SER A 96 -19.26 20.63 9.94
N ARG A 97 -20.57 20.36 9.95
CA ARG A 97 -21.40 20.49 11.15
C ARG A 97 -21.36 19.21 11.97
N GLU A 98 -20.34 19.07 12.80
CA GLU A 98 -20.48 18.29 14.02
C GLU A 98 -21.64 18.90 14.82
N PRO A 99 -22.74 18.19 15.12
CA PRO A 99 -23.76 18.73 16.00
C PRO A 99 -23.11 18.89 17.38
N ALA A 100 -23.15 20.10 17.92
CA ALA A 100 -22.82 20.34 19.31
C ALA A 100 -23.63 19.35 20.17
N ARG A 101 -22.93 18.37 20.78
CA ARG A 101 -23.55 17.44 21.72
C ARG A 101 -24.07 18.26 22.93
N PRO A 102 -25.31 18.03 23.38
CA PRO A 102 -25.86 18.71 24.55
C PRO A 102 -25.11 18.36 25.83
#